data_AF-A0A0F9PWQ1-F1
#
_entry.id   AF-A0A0F9PWQ1-F1
#
_cell.length_a   1.000
_cell.length_b   1.000
_cell.length_c   1.000
_cell.angle_alpha   90.00
_cell.angle_beta   90.00
_cell.angle_gamma   90.00
#
_symmetry.space_group_name_H-M   'P 1'
#
loop_
_entity.id
_entity.type
_entity.pdbx_description
1 polymer ?
#
loop_
_entity_poly.entity_id
_entity_poly.type
_entity_poly.pdbx_seq_one_letter_code
_entity_poly.pdbx_strand_id
1 'polypeptide(L)'
;MAGTYTDIIGIDAPSSARAGEAVPVEVSIRNKYPATVHVAAVAVYDTEGRFIDWMDSWIPAGEAHSFSGSFVMPDREVIVHAYSYFEAAGGDWNFDDEAEKAVSLAEVFAGTLSRKELEYDGARAGIPVS
;
A
#
# COMPACT_ATOMS: atom_id res chain seq x y z
N MET A 1 -3.93 -18.15 0.70
CA MET A 1 -3.83 -19.60 0.39
C MET A 1 -2.55 -19.75 -0.44
N ALA A 2 -2.30 -20.81 -1.20
CA ALA A 2 -1.28 -20.75 -2.25
C ALA A 2 -1.97 -21.17 -3.55
N GLY A 3 -1.94 -20.30 -4.56
CA GLY A 3 -2.69 -20.50 -5.80
C GLY A 3 -2.20 -21.68 -6.63
N THR A 4 -3.10 -22.19 -7.48
CA THR A 4 -2.80 -23.31 -8.37
C THR A 4 -2.03 -22.83 -9.60
N TYR A 5 -2.48 -21.73 -10.22
CA TYR A 5 -1.93 -21.19 -11.47
C TYR A 5 -1.05 -19.96 -11.25
N THR A 6 -1.32 -19.22 -10.19
CA THR A 6 -0.69 -17.96 -9.84
C THR A 6 -0.19 -18.02 -8.39
N ASP A 7 0.69 -17.09 -8.06
CA ASP A 7 1.28 -16.94 -6.73
C ASP A 7 1.46 -15.45 -6.47
N ILE A 8 0.82 -14.94 -5.42
CA ILE A 8 1.06 -13.57 -4.98
C ILE A 8 2.39 -13.56 -4.22
N ILE A 9 3.44 -13.14 -4.92
CA ILE A 9 4.82 -13.18 -4.41
C ILE A 9 5.17 -11.97 -3.54
N GLY A 10 4.32 -10.94 -3.50
CA GLY A 10 4.53 -9.77 -2.66
C GLY A 10 3.41 -8.75 -2.68
N ILE A 11 3.24 -8.07 -1.55
CA ILE A 11 2.44 -6.85 -1.40
C ILE A 11 3.40 -5.78 -0.90
N ASP A 12 3.82 -4.86 -1.77
CA ASP A 12 4.59 -3.69 -1.37
C ASP A 12 3.64 -2.56 -0.95
N ALA A 13 3.87 -2.07 0.26
CA ALA A 13 3.06 -1.05 0.91
C ALA A 13 3.83 -0.55 2.14
N PRO A 14 3.64 0.72 2.57
CA PRO A 14 4.18 1.20 3.83
C PRO A 14 3.74 0.31 5.00
N SER A 15 4.60 0.13 6.00
CA SER A 15 4.22 -0.56 7.24
C SER A 15 3.26 0.26 8.11
N SER A 16 3.18 1.57 7.88
CA SER A 16 2.26 2.47 8.57
C SER A 16 1.99 3.74 7.76
N ALA A 17 0.81 4.34 7.92
CA ALA A 17 0.42 5.62 7.30
C ALA A 17 -0.47 6.44 8.23
N ARG A 18 -0.53 7.77 8.04
CA ARG A 18 -1.40 8.65 8.85
C ARG A 18 -2.84 8.60 8.34
N ALA A 19 -3.81 8.79 9.22
CA ALA A 19 -5.21 8.97 8.81
C ALA A 19 -5.33 10.09 7.75
N GLY A 20 -6.05 9.80 6.66
CA GLY A 20 -6.23 10.70 5.52
C GLY A 20 -5.09 10.70 4.49
N GLU A 21 -3.99 10.00 4.75
CA GLU A 21 -2.88 9.87 3.81
C GLU A 21 -3.19 8.83 2.72
N ALA A 22 -2.71 9.06 1.50
CA ALA A 22 -2.79 8.07 0.44
C ALA A 22 -1.74 6.96 0.68
N VAL A 23 -2.18 5.72 0.73
CA VAL A 23 -1.33 4.53 0.90
C VAL A 23 -1.14 3.88 -0.48
N PRO A 24 0.04 4.01 -1.10
CA PRO A 24 0.35 3.29 -2.32
C PRO A 24 0.55 1.81 -2.01
N VAL A 25 0.01 0.95 -2.86
CA VAL A 25 0.13 -0.50 -2.77
C VAL A 25 0.47 -1.06 -4.14
N GLU A 26 1.45 -1.96 -4.18
CA GLU A 26 1.79 -2.77 -5.35
C GLU A 26 1.66 -4.26 -5.02
N VAL A 27 0.92 -5.00 -5.83
CA VAL A 27 0.74 -6.44 -5.72
C VAL A 27 1.48 -7.12 -6.86
N SER A 28 2.47 -7.95 -6.54
CA SER A 28 3.22 -8.73 -7.52
C SER A 28 2.67 -10.15 -7.61
N ILE A 29 2.25 -10.56 -8.80
CA ILE A 29 1.66 -11.88 -9.06
C ILE A 29 2.54 -12.62 -10.08
N ARG A 30 2.95 -13.84 -9.75
CA ARG A 30 3.72 -14.74 -10.63
C ARG A 30 2.80 -15.78 -11.27
N ASN A 31 3.00 -16.04 -12.55
CA ASN A 31 2.40 -17.18 -13.23
C ASN A 31 3.25 -18.46 -12.99
N LYS A 32 2.66 -19.48 -12.37
CA LYS A 32 3.29 -20.78 -12.10
C LYS A 32 3.04 -21.80 -13.20
N TYR A 33 2.11 -21.53 -14.11
CA TYR A 33 1.74 -22.43 -15.18
C TYR A 33 2.79 -22.42 -16.31
N PRO A 34 3.05 -23.55 -17.00
CA PRO A 34 4.05 -23.64 -18.06
C PRO A 34 3.65 -22.93 -19.38
N ALA A 35 2.52 -22.22 -19.39
CA ALA A 35 2.07 -21.41 -20.52
C ALA A 35 1.62 -20.03 -20.03
N THR A 36 1.48 -19.07 -20.95
CA THR A 36 0.94 -17.75 -20.64
C THR A 36 -0.48 -17.87 -20.08
N VAL A 37 -0.76 -17.15 -18.98
CA VAL A 37 -2.07 -17.12 -18.31
C VAL A 37 -2.57 -15.67 -18.29
N HIS A 38 -3.85 -15.49 -18.53
CA HIS A 38 -4.51 -14.20 -18.33
C HIS A 38 -4.89 -14.08 -16.85
N VAL A 39 -4.33 -13.09 -16.17
CA VAL A 39 -4.43 -12.93 -14.73
C VAL A 39 -5.06 -11.58 -14.42
N ALA A 40 -6.03 -11.55 -13.51
CA ALA A 40 -6.57 -10.34 -12.94
C ALA A 40 -6.20 -10.21 -11.45
N ALA A 41 -5.91 -8.99 -11.03
CA ALA A 41 -5.66 -8.62 -9.65
C ALA A 41 -6.84 -7.84 -9.07
N VAL A 42 -7.15 -8.12 -7.81
CA VAL A 42 -8.09 -7.33 -7.00
C VAL A 42 -7.44 -7.07 -5.64
N ALA A 43 -7.55 -5.83 -5.13
CA ALA A 43 -7.09 -5.50 -3.79
C ALA A 43 -8.09 -4.60 -3.05
N VAL A 44 -8.32 -4.93 -1.78
CA VAL A 44 -9.26 -4.26 -0.85
C VAL A 44 -8.58 -4.06 0.50
N TYR A 45 -9.07 -3.13 1.32
CA TYR A 45 -8.66 -3.02 2.72
C TYR A 45 -9.85 -3.36 3.64
N ASP A 46 -9.68 -4.30 4.58
CA ASP A 46 -10.70 -4.78 5.53
C ASP A 46 -12.09 -5.09 4.92
N THR A 47 -12.13 -5.53 3.65
CA THR A 47 -13.35 -5.74 2.84
C THR A 47 -14.07 -4.47 2.36
N GLU A 48 -13.55 -3.29 2.68
CA GLU A 48 -13.98 -2.00 2.16
C GLU A 48 -13.24 -1.70 0.84
N GLY A 49 -13.90 -0.91 -0.04
CA GLY A 49 -13.34 -0.24 -1.22
C GLY A 49 -12.24 -0.98 -2.02
N ARG A 50 -12.57 -1.48 -3.21
CA ARG A 50 -11.54 -1.95 -4.15
C ARG A 50 -10.71 -0.78 -4.65
N PHE A 51 -9.40 -0.87 -4.47
CA PHE A 51 -8.44 0.11 -4.98
C PHE A 51 -7.55 -0.44 -6.10
N ILE A 52 -7.51 -1.77 -6.23
CA ILE A 52 -7.19 -2.46 -7.49
C ILE A 52 -8.47 -3.21 -7.85
N ASP A 53 -9.11 -2.83 -8.96
CA ASP A 53 -10.42 -3.36 -9.37
C ASP A 53 -10.33 -4.02 -10.75
N TRP A 54 -10.16 -5.35 -10.74
CA TRP A 54 -10.08 -6.19 -11.95
C TRP A 54 -9.05 -5.71 -12.97
N MET A 55 -7.87 -5.30 -12.50
CA MET A 55 -6.76 -4.98 -13.41
C MET A 55 -6.17 -6.29 -13.92
N ASP A 56 -6.12 -6.47 -15.24
CA ASP A 56 -5.67 -7.71 -15.87
C ASP A 56 -4.42 -7.56 -16.73
N SER A 57 -3.73 -8.68 -16.93
CA SER A 57 -2.55 -8.79 -17.78
C SER A 57 -2.31 -10.24 -18.21
N TRP A 58 -1.78 -10.43 -19.41
CA TRP A 58 -1.29 -11.73 -19.88
C TRP A 58 0.14 -11.93 -19.37
N ILE A 59 0.33 -12.84 -18.42
CA ILE A 59 1.62 -13.07 -17.77
C ILE A 59 2.27 -14.33 -18.38
N PRO A 60 3.46 -14.22 -19.01
CA PRO A 60 4.18 -15.38 -19.55
C PRO A 60 4.52 -16.42 -18.49
N ALA A 61 4.81 -17.65 -18.93
CA ALA A 61 5.14 -18.76 -18.03
C ALA A 61 6.35 -18.42 -17.13
N GLY A 62 6.18 -18.53 -15.81
CA GLY A 62 7.23 -18.27 -14.82
C GLY A 62 7.51 -16.79 -14.53
N GLU A 63 6.94 -15.86 -15.31
CA GLU A 63 7.12 -14.42 -15.11
C GLU A 63 6.17 -13.87 -14.04
N ALA A 64 6.48 -12.66 -13.57
CA ALA A 64 5.66 -11.92 -12.63
C ALA A 64 5.29 -10.54 -13.17
N HIS A 65 4.11 -10.06 -12.77
CA HIS A 65 3.62 -8.72 -13.10
C HIS A 65 3.16 -8.01 -11.82
N SER A 66 3.41 -6.71 -11.75
CA SER A 66 3.00 -5.86 -10.64
C SER A 66 1.78 -5.04 -11.01
N PHE A 67 0.78 -5.04 -10.14
CA PHE A 67 -0.44 -4.23 -10.24
C PHE A 67 -0.43 -3.21 -9.11
N SER A 68 -0.59 -1.92 -9.45
CA SER A 68 -0.51 -0.83 -8.47
C SER A 68 -1.87 -0.17 -8.27
N GLY A 69 -2.15 0.21 -7.02
CA GLY A 69 -3.32 0.99 -6.64
C GLY A 69 -3.05 1.76 -5.35
N SER A 70 -4.05 2.50 -4.86
CA SER A 70 -3.93 3.19 -3.58
C SER A 70 -5.28 3.43 -2.92
N PHE A 71 -5.27 3.48 -1.59
CA PHE A 71 -6.44 3.85 -0.79
C PHE A 71 -6.09 5.00 0.15
N VAL A 72 -7.12 5.65 0.72
CA VAL A 72 -6.93 6.67 1.76
C VAL A 72 -6.99 5.99 3.12
N MET A 73 -5.92 6.13 3.91
CA MET A 73 -5.81 5.50 5.22
C MET A 73 -6.93 5.99 6.15
N PRO A 74 -7.77 5.08 6.69
CA PRO A 74 -8.75 5.46 7.69
C PRO A 74 -8.09 5.74 9.04
N ASP A 75 -8.84 6.26 10.01
CA ASP A 75 -8.36 6.50 11.38
C ASP A 75 -8.31 5.21 12.22
N ARG A 76 -7.70 4.16 11.65
CA ARG A 76 -7.52 2.82 12.25
C ARG A 76 -6.50 2.02 11.45
N GLU A 77 -5.95 0.98 12.06
CA GLU A 77 -5.18 -0.04 11.33
C GLU A 77 -6.07 -0.76 10.31
N VAL A 78 -5.46 -1.17 9.20
CA VAL A 78 -6.13 -1.90 8.11
C VAL A 78 -5.33 -3.12 7.68
N ILE A 79 -6.04 -4.14 7.18
CA ILE A 79 -5.46 -5.28 6.47
C ILE A 79 -5.76 -5.13 4.99
N VAL A 80 -4.70 -5.03 4.18
CA VAL A 80 -4.81 -5.14 2.73
C VAL A 80 -4.95 -6.61 2.37
N HIS A 81 -6.03 -6.97 1.69
CA HIS A 81 -6.22 -8.26 1.05
C HIS A 81 -5.98 -8.10 -0.45
N ALA A 82 -5.08 -8.92 -0.99
CA ALA A 82 -4.83 -9.03 -2.42
C ALA A 82 -5.29 -10.40 -2.92
N TYR A 83 -5.94 -10.41 -4.07
CA TYR A 83 -6.49 -11.60 -4.70
C TYR A 83 -6.01 -11.70 -6.14
N SER A 84 -5.69 -12.92 -6.58
CA SER A 84 -5.45 -13.23 -7.99
C SER A 84 -6.58 -14.08 -8.55
N TYR A 85 -6.89 -13.83 -9.82
CA TYR A 85 -7.82 -14.60 -10.61
C TYR A 85 -7.14 -14.99 -11.93
N PHE A 86 -7.49 -16.15 -12.48
CA PHE A 86 -7.12 -16.51 -13.85
C PHE A 86 -8.36 -16.67 -14.72
N GLU A 87 -8.23 -16.36 -16.01
CA GLU A 87 -9.27 -16.63 -16.99
C GLU A 87 -9.18 -18.10 -17.45
N ALA A 88 -10.26 -18.86 -17.25
CA ALA A 88 -10.37 -20.22 -17.76
C ALA A 88 -10.69 -20.23 -19.26
N ALA A 89 -10.57 -21.39 -19.91
CA ALA A 89 -10.82 -21.56 -21.35
C ALA A 89 -12.23 -21.15 -21.83
N GLY A 90 -13.18 -20.94 -20.91
CA GLY A 90 -14.53 -20.42 -21.17
C GLY A 90 -14.70 -18.90 -21.03
N GLY A 91 -13.66 -18.16 -20.65
CA GLY A 91 -13.72 -16.72 -20.35
C GLY A 91 -14.12 -16.40 -18.91
N ASP A 92 -14.33 -17.43 -18.07
CA ASP A 92 -14.70 -17.24 -16.66
C ASP A 92 -13.47 -16.92 -15.81
N TRP A 93 -13.60 -15.90 -14.95
CA TRP A 93 -12.59 -15.56 -13.95
C TRP A 93 -12.71 -16.47 -12.72
N ASN A 94 -11.63 -17.18 -12.42
CA ASN A 94 -11.56 -18.10 -11.30
C ASN A 94 -10.60 -17.58 -10.26
N PHE A 95 -11.08 -17.45 -9.02
CA PHE A 95 -10.24 -17.14 -7.86
C PHE A 95 -9.14 -18.20 -7.73
N ASP A 96 -7.91 -17.77 -7.43
CA ASP A 96 -6.77 -18.67 -7.37
C ASP A 96 -5.91 -18.47 -6.12
N ASP A 97 -5.49 -17.24 -5.82
CA ASP A 97 -4.64 -16.97 -4.67
C ASP A 97 -5.07 -15.74 -3.86
N GLU A 98 -4.62 -15.72 -2.60
CA GLU A 98 -4.85 -14.63 -1.65
C GLU A 98 -3.64 -14.43 -0.75
N ALA A 99 -3.27 -13.16 -0.57
CA ALA A 99 -2.26 -12.72 0.39
C ALA A 99 -2.73 -11.47 1.14
N GLU A 100 -2.17 -11.26 2.32
CA GLU A 100 -2.55 -10.17 3.21
C GLU A 100 -1.33 -9.37 3.68
N LYS A 101 -1.53 -8.07 3.93
CA LYS A 101 -0.54 -7.20 4.56
C LYS A 101 -1.20 -6.17 5.46
N ALA A 102 -0.77 -6.11 6.71
CA ALA A 102 -1.22 -5.08 7.65
C ALA A 102 -0.51 -3.75 7.37
N VAL A 103 -1.25 -2.65 7.49
CA VAL A 103 -0.75 -1.28 7.48
C VAL A 103 -1.24 -0.59 8.75
N SER A 104 -0.33 -0.30 9.67
CA SER A 104 -0.66 0.28 10.97
C SER A 104 -0.97 1.78 10.87
N LEU A 105 -1.82 2.29 11.76
CA LEU A 105 -2.05 3.72 11.88
C LEU A 105 -0.82 4.41 12.49
N ALA A 106 -0.26 5.39 11.78
CA ALA A 106 0.87 6.17 12.29
C ALA A 106 0.41 7.25 13.28
N GLU A 107 1.11 7.37 14.41
CA GLU A 107 0.84 8.42 15.38
C GLU A 107 1.09 9.81 14.77
N VAL A 108 0.09 10.68 14.86
CA VAL A 108 0.27 12.11 14.61
C VAL A 108 0.86 12.72 15.87
N PHE A 109 2.18 12.88 15.91
CA PHE A 109 2.79 13.74 16.92
C PHE A 109 2.29 15.17 16.70
N ALA A 110 1.24 15.55 17.41
CA ALA A 110 0.89 16.95 17.62
C ALA A 110 2.05 17.55 18.41
N GLY A 111 3.03 18.11 17.70
CA GLY A 111 4.21 18.68 18.32
C GLY A 111 3.79 19.71 19.36
N THR A 112 3.88 19.36 20.64
CA THR A 112 3.76 20.33 21.72
C THR A 112 5.04 21.14 21.68
N LEU A 113 5.03 22.25 20.94
CA LEU A 113 6.01 23.32 21.13
C LEU A 113 5.79 23.87 22.54
N SER A 114 6.39 23.22 23.54
CA SER A 114 6.38 23.65 24.93
C SER A 114 7.40 24.77 25.06
N ARG A 115 6.99 25.98 24.66
CA ARG A 115 7.63 27.27 24.95
C ARG A 115 9.11 27.41 24.58
N LYS A 116 9.41 28.26 23.58
CA LYS A 116 10.73 28.89 23.44
C LYS A 116 10.72 30.18 24.27
N GLU A 117 11.13 30.12 25.52
CA GLU A 117 11.49 31.34 26.27
C GLU A 117 12.87 31.79 25.80
N LEU A 118 12.93 32.97 25.18
CA LEU A 118 14.18 33.70 24.97
C LEU A 118 14.20 34.81 26.02
N GLU A 119 14.96 34.61 27.09
CA GLU A 119 15.25 35.72 28.01
C GLU A 119 16.20 36.69 27.30
N TYR A 120 15.71 37.91 27.08
CA TYR A 120 16.54 39.04 26.67
C TYR A 120 16.98 39.76 27.95
N ASP A 121 18.20 39.50 28.39
CA ASP A 121 18.88 40.23 29.45
C ASP A 121 19.26 41.62 28.92
N GLY A 122 18.30 42.54 28.97
CA GLY A 122 18.39 43.87 28.36
C GLY A 122 19.47 44.80 28.92
N ALA A 123 20.74 44.46 28.75
CA ALA A 123 21.88 45.34 28.93
C ALA A 123 22.10 46.12 27.63
N ARG A 124 21.43 47.28 27.52
CA ARG A 124 21.76 48.27 26.48
C ARG A 124 22.99 49.05 26.93
N ALA A 125 24.18 48.60 26.52
CA ALA A 125 25.36 49.45 26.55
C ALA A 125 25.19 50.58 25.51
N GLY A 126 25.30 51.84 25.94
CA GLY A 126 25.34 52.97 25.02
C GLY A 126 26.58 52.88 24.14
N ILE A 127 26.40 52.88 22.83
CA ILE A 127 27.52 52.89 21.87
C ILE A 127 28.02 54.34 21.77
N PRO A 128 29.24 54.67 22.21
CA PRO A 128 29.80 55.98 21.95
C PRO A 128 30.12 56.07 20.46
N VAL A 129 29.55 57.07 19.80
CA VAL A 129 29.93 57.46 18.43
C VAL A 129 30.88 58.63 18.57
N SER A 130 32.11 58.48 18.07
CA SER A 130 33.11 59.54 17.91
C SER A 130 33.23 59.96 16.45
#